data_AF-A0AA39ZTI1-F1
#
_entry.id   AF-A0AA39ZTI1-F1
#
_cell.length_a   1.000
_cell.length_b   1.000
_cell.length_c   1.000
_cell.angle_alpha   90.00
_cell.angle_beta   90.00
_cell.angle_gamma   90.00
#
_symmetry.space_group_name_H-M   'P 1'
#
loop_
_entity.id
_entity.type
_entity.pdbx_description
1 polymer ?
#
loop_
_entity_poly.entity_id
_entity_poly.type
_entity_poly.pdbx_seq_one_letter_code
_entity_poly.pdbx_strand_id
1 'polypeptide(L)'
;SSTYYKFYMNDFIEADFQEIVFRSEPQRDLIHFMGQLMRRGDTPTRPTDEQMAEINNKKEIGKLRRRKQRVARKLKRRGWTLRSAPKEGRGAALLTRHGRFARQADTLRKTPYDSCLTYAIQEFHASKDGQKIVRQLNSIKPSEYLAPPTIQYK
;
A
#
# COMPACT_ATOMS: atom_id res chain seq x y z
N SER A 1 -6.25 -36.35 38.46
CA SER A 1 -6.99 -35.89 37.27
C SER A 1 -7.17 -34.36 37.16
N SER A 2 -6.58 -33.53 38.03
CA SER A 2 -6.84 -32.07 38.05
C SER A 2 -6.06 -31.26 37.00
N THR A 3 -4.95 -31.78 36.48
CA THR A 3 -4.07 -31.08 35.53
C THR A 3 -4.63 -31.04 34.12
N TYR A 4 -5.30 -32.10 33.66
CA TYR A 4 -5.89 -32.17 32.32
C TYR A 4 -7.02 -31.14 32.15
N TYR A 5 -7.86 -31.00 33.18
CA TYR A 5 -8.98 -30.04 33.17
C TYR A 5 -8.50 -28.59 33.23
N LYS A 6 -7.49 -28.26 34.04
CA LYS A 6 -6.99 -26.89 34.18
C LYS A 6 -6.30 -26.35 32.93
N PHE A 7 -5.58 -27.20 32.19
CA PHE A 7 -4.84 -26.76 31.01
C PHE A 7 -5.68 -26.80 29.72
N TYR A 8 -6.60 -27.77 29.56
CA TYR A 8 -7.36 -27.91 28.31
C TYR A 8 -8.75 -27.24 28.33
N MET A 9 -9.39 -27.05 29.49
CA MET A 9 -10.73 -26.45 29.53
C MET A 9 -10.72 -24.93 29.57
N ASN A 10 -9.68 -24.28 30.13
CA ASN A 10 -9.65 -22.81 30.17
C ASN A 10 -9.59 -22.18 28.78
N ASP A 11 -8.78 -22.75 27.88
CA ASP A 11 -8.68 -22.27 26.50
C ASP A 11 -9.94 -22.60 25.67
N PHE A 12 -10.71 -23.61 26.06
CA PHE A 12 -11.98 -23.96 25.43
C PHE A 12 -13.09 -23.02 25.89
N ILE A 13 -13.16 -22.72 27.19
CA ILE A 13 -14.23 -21.93 27.78
C ILE A 13 -14.27 -20.53 27.19
N GLU A 14 -13.15 -19.80 27.10
CA GLU A 14 -13.21 -18.38 26.75
C GLU A 14 -13.55 -18.12 25.27
N ALA A 15 -13.05 -18.95 24.35
CA ALA A 15 -13.36 -18.89 22.93
C ALA A 15 -14.82 -19.30 22.67
N ASP A 16 -15.27 -20.39 23.29
CA ASP A 16 -16.65 -20.87 23.17
C ASP A 16 -17.63 -19.93 23.88
N PHE A 17 -17.24 -19.27 24.98
CA PHE A 17 -18.11 -18.29 25.66
C PHE A 17 -18.37 -17.08 24.76
N GLN A 18 -17.36 -16.59 24.04
CA GLN A 18 -17.56 -15.52 23.07
C GLN A 18 -18.51 -15.95 21.94
N GLU A 19 -18.35 -17.16 21.44
CA GLU A 19 -19.21 -17.72 20.39
C GLU A 19 -20.65 -17.96 20.88
N ILE A 20 -20.82 -18.44 22.11
CA ILE A 20 -22.13 -18.77 22.67
C ILE A 20 -22.88 -17.50 23.13
N VAL A 21 -22.20 -16.59 23.84
CA VAL A 21 -22.84 -15.40 24.44
C VAL A 21 -23.03 -14.27 23.44
N PHE A 22 -22.01 -14.00 22.61
CA PHE A 22 -22.06 -12.90 21.65
C PHE A 22 -22.41 -13.36 20.25
N ARG A 23 -22.51 -14.68 20.01
CA ARG A 23 -22.73 -15.23 18.68
C ARG A 23 -21.69 -14.68 17.69
N SER A 24 -20.44 -14.49 18.11
CA SER A 24 -19.35 -13.97 17.27
C SER A 24 -18.26 -15.02 17.09
N GLU A 25 -17.54 -15.00 15.97
CA GLU A 25 -16.33 -15.84 15.84
C GLU A 25 -15.31 -15.49 16.94
N PRO A 26 -14.58 -16.46 17.51
CA PRO A 26 -13.55 -16.20 18.50
C PRO A 26 -12.48 -15.24 17.96
N GLN A 27 -12.07 -14.24 18.75
CA GLN A 27 -11.02 -13.26 18.35
C GLN A 27 -9.65 -13.89 18.05
N ARG A 28 -9.46 -15.19 18.30
CA ARG A 28 -8.26 -15.96 17.91
C ARG A 28 -8.00 -15.90 16.39
N ASP A 29 -9.08 -15.88 15.60
CA ASP A 29 -8.99 -15.81 14.15
C ASP A 29 -8.53 -14.43 13.67
N LEU A 30 -8.80 -13.36 14.41
CA LEU A 30 -8.32 -12.02 14.06
C LEU A 30 -6.79 -11.96 14.11
N ILE A 31 -6.17 -12.52 15.16
CA ILE A 31 -4.70 -12.58 15.27
C ILE A 31 -4.13 -13.45 14.14
N HIS A 32 -4.79 -14.57 13.80
CA HIS A 32 -4.38 -15.43 12.70
C HIS A 32 -4.48 -14.72 11.34
N PHE A 33 -5.60 -14.06 11.04
CA PHE A 33 -5.81 -13.32 9.80
C PHE A 33 -4.92 -12.08 9.70
N MET A 34 -4.71 -11.35 10.79
CA MET A 34 -3.71 -10.29 10.85
C MET A 34 -2.31 -10.85 10.61
N GLY A 35 -1.97 -11.99 11.21
CA GLY A 35 -0.71 -12.68 10.96
C GLY A 35 -0.55 -13.12 9.50
N GLN A 36 -1.62 -13.60 8.86
CA GLN A 36 -1.63 -13.98 7.45
C GLN A 36 -1.49 -12.75 6.54
N LEU A 37 -2.16 -11.64 6.87
CA LEU A 37 -2.06 -10.36 6.17
C LEU A 37 -0.66 -9.75 6.31
N MET A 38 -0.04 -9.84 7.50
CA MET A 38 1.32 -9.36 7.75
C MET A 38 2.37 -10.24 7.07
N ARG A 39 2.14 -11.55 6.97
CA ARG A 39 3.03 -12.50 6.26
C ARG A 39 2.91 -12.40 4.74
N ARG A 40 1.74 -12.00 4.22
CA ARG A 40 1.64 -11.47 2.86
C ARG A 40 2.33 -10.11 2.85
N GLY A 41 3.63 -10.09 2.55
CA GLY A 41 4.39 -8.86 2.32
C GLY A 41 3.90 -8.01 1.14
N ASP A 42 2.67 -8.23 0.69
CA ASP A 42 2.03 -7.67 -0.50
C ASP A 42 1.26 -6.38 -0.20
N THR A 43 1.31 -5.86 1.04
CA THR A 43 0.80 -4.51 1.31
C THR A 43 1.53 -3.54 0.38
N PRO A 44 0.83 -2.89 -0.56
CA PRO A 44 1.48 -2.09 -1.57
C PRO A 44 2.11 -0.85 -0.92
N THR A 45 3.43 -0.88 -0.77
CA THR A 45 4.23 0.24 -0.25
C THR A 45 4.66 1.21 -1.34
N ARG A 46 4.62 0.76 -2.59
CA ARG A 46 4.97 1.52 -3.79
C ARG A 46 4.13 1.03 -4.98
N PRO A 47 3.82 1.90 -5.95
CA PRO A 47 3.24 1.48 -7.23
C PRO A 47 4.14 0.46 -7.94
N THR A 48 3.55 -0.41 -8.75
CA THR A 48 4.29 -1.42 -9.52
C THR A 48 5.18 -0.76 -10.57
N ASP A 49 6.18 -1.51 -11.06
CA ASP A 49 7.09 -0.99 -12.09
C ASP A 49 6.36 -0.62 -13.39
N GLU A 50 5.28 -1.34 -13.72
CA GLU A 50 4.41 -1.04 -14.85
C GLU A 50 3.64 0.28 -14.67
N GLN A 51 3.00 0.47 -13.51
CA GLN A 51 2.33 1.73 -13.16
C GLN A 51 3.32 2.90 -13.17
N MET A 52 4.54 2.67 -12.68
CA MET A 52 5.62 3.65 -12.71
C MET A 52 6.07 3.99 -14.13
N ALA A 53 6.15 3.01 -15.02
CA ALA A 53 6.43 3.23 -16.44
C ALA A 53 5.33 4.08 -17.09
N GLU A 54 4.06 3.79 -16.81
CA GLU A 54 2.92 4.55 -17.32
C GLU A 54 2.95 6.01 -16.85
N ILE A 55 3.17 6.24 -15.56
CA ILE A 55 3.32 7.58 -14.99
C ILE A 55 4.47 8.32 -15.68
N ASN A 56 5.61 7.64 -15.90
CA ASN A 56 6.77 8.23 -16.55
C ASN A 56 6.56 8.54 -18.04
N ASN A 57 5.67 7.81 -18.71
CA ASN A 57 5.35 7.99 -20.13
C ASN A 57 4.39 9.15 -20.42
N LYS A 58 3.85 9.82 -19.38
CA LYS A 58 3.00 11.00 -19.56
C LYS A 58 3.72 12.10 -20.35
N LYS A 59 3.06 12.57 -21.43
CA LYS A 59 3.62 13.55 -22.39
C LYS A 59 4.15 14.81 -21.70
N GLU A 60 3.46 15.32 -20.69
CA GLU A 60 3.85 16.55 -19.97
C GLU A 60 5.15 16.38 -19.16
N ILE A 61 5.31 15.24 -18.47
CA ILE A 61 6.56 14.90 -17.76
C ILE A 61 7.70 14.76 -18.76
N GLY A 62 7.43 14.11 -19.90
CA GLY A 62 8.38 14.01 -21.02
C GLY A 62 8.84 15.37 -21.55
N LYS A 63 7.91 16.33 -21.76
CA LYS A 63 8.23 17.70 -22.19
C LYS A 63 9.14 18.42 -21.19
N LEU A 64 8.85 18.32 -19.90
CA LEU A 64 9.66 18.94 -18.83
C LEU A 64 11.05 18.33 -18.74
N ARG A 65 11.18 17.00 -18.86
CA ARG A 65 12.48 16.30 -18.92
C ARG A 65 13.31 16.77 -20.11
N ARG A 66 12.71 16.91 -21.30
CA ARG A 66 13.40 17.46 -22.47
C ARG A 66 13.85 18.91 -22.25
N ARG A 67 13.02 19.76 -21.63
CA ARG A 67 13.38 21.15 -21.28
C ARG A 67 14.55 21.20 -20.29
N LYS A 68 14.50 20.40 -19.23
CA LYS A 68 15.61 20.21 -18.27
C LYS A 68 16.90 19.81 -18.99
N GLN A 69 16.83 18.81 -19.87
CA GLN A 69 18.00 18.32 -20.62
C GLN A 69 18.55 19.37 -21.59
N ARG A 70 17.70 20.18 -22.23
CA ARG A 70 18.14 21.32 -23.06
C ARG A 70 18.94 22.33 -22.24
N VAL A 71 18.50 22.64 -21.01
CA VAL A 71 19.23 23.54 -20.11
C VAL A 71 20.57 22.92 -19.69
N ALA A 72 20.60 21.64 -19.34
CA ALA A 72 21.84 20.93 -19.01
C ALA A 72 22.85 20.94 -20.17
N ARG A 73 22.38 20.72 -21.42
CA ARG A 73 23.22 20.84 -22.62
C ARG A 73 23.73 22.26 -22.82
N LYS A 74 22.93 23.29 -22.55
CA LYS A 74 23.37 24.70 -22.61
C LYS A 74 24.45 25.01 -21.58
N LEU A 75 24.32 24.50 -20.34
CA LEU A 75 25.36 24.62 -19.31
C LEU A 75 26.66 23.97 -19.79
N LYS A 76 26.59 22.71 -20.26
CA LYS A 76 27.76 21.96 -20.76
C LYS A 76 28.45 22.66 -21.93
N ARG A 77 27.69 23.21 -22.89
CA ARG A 77 28.24 23.96 -24.04
C ARG A 77 29.00 25.23 -23.63
N ARG A 78 28.71 25.78 -22.45
CA ARG A 78 29.40 26.95 -21.90
C ARG A 78 30.57 26.57 -20.97
N GLY A 79 30.91 25.28 -20.88
CA GLY A 79 31.94 24.78 -19.97
C GLY A 79 31.51 24.73 -18.51
N TRP A 80 30.23 24.97 -18.21
CA TRP A 80 29.74 25.00 -16.83
C TRP A 80 29.16 23.66 -16.39
N THR A 81 29.55 23.24 -15.20
CA THR A 81 28.96 22.13 -14.46
C THR A 81 27.90 22.66 -13.52
N LEU A 82 27.09 21.78 -12.91
CA LEU A 82 26.15 22.18 -11.87
C LEU A 82 26.83 22.86 -10.67
N ARG A 83 28.13 22.57 -10.44
CA ARG A 83 28.94 23.15 -9.36
C ARG A 83 29.55 24.51 -9.73
N SER A 84 29.94 24.70 -10.98
CA SER A 84 30.55 25.96 -11.43
C SER A 84 29.52 27.00 -11.92
N ALA A 85 28.35 26.56 -12.38
CA ALA A 85 27.28 27.43 -12.85
C ALA A 85 26.83 28.52 -11.84
N PRO A 86 26.71 28.27 -10.52
CA PRO A 86 26.29 29.30 -9.57
C PRO A 86 27.23 30.51 -9.47
N LYS A 87 28.52 30.30 -9.77
CA LYS A 87 29.56 31.36 -9.68
C LYS A 87 29.45 32.38 -10.81
N GLU A 88 28.67 32.06 -11.84
CA GLU A 88 28.50 32.86 -13.04
C GLU A 88 27.06 33.38 -13.10
N GLY A 89 26.84 34.70 -13.23
CA GLY A 89 25.48 35.25 -13.21
C GLY A 89 24.54 34.62 -14.25
N ARG A 90 25.04 34.36 -15.47
CA ARG A 90 24.29 33.64 -16.52
C ARG A 90 24.17 32.13 -16.24
N GLY A 91 25.13 31.54 -15.52
CA GLY A 91 25.11 30.13 -15.13
C GLY A 91 24.08 29.87 -14.03
N ALA A 92 24.00 30.76 -13.04
CA ALA A 92 23.02 30.71 -11.95
C ALA A 92 21.58 30.76 -12.50
N ALA A 93 21.30 31.66 -13.44
CA ALA A 93 19.99 31.75 -14.08
C ALA A 93 19.60 30.45 -14.83
N LEU A 94 20.56 29.82 -15.52
CA LEU A 94 20.34 28.53 -16.18
C LEU A 94 20.12 27.41 -15.16
N LEU A 95 20.87 27.39 -14.06
CA LEU A 95 20.70 26.41 -12.99
C LEU A 95 19.31 26.53 -12.33
N THR A 96 18.84 27.75 -12.07
CA THR A 96 17.49 28.00 -11.56
C THR A 96 16.42 27.49 -12.51
N ARG A 97 16.57 27.73 -13.82
CA ARG A 97 15.66 27.16 -14.84
C ARG A 97 15.69 25.64 -14.86
N HIS A 98 16.87 25.03 -14.75
CA HIS A 98 17.04 23.58 -14.67
C HIS A 98 16.29 23.01 -13.45
N GLY A 99 16.49 23.61 -12.27
CA GLY A 99 15.81 23.23 -11.04
C GLY A 99 14.29 23.40 -11.11
N ARG A 100 13.81 24.49 -11.73
CA ARG A 100 12.37 24.71 -11.94
C ARG A 100 11.73 23.60 -12.77
N PHE A 101 12.34 23.20 -13.89
CA PHE A 101 11.80 22.10 -14.70
C PHE A 101 11.86 20.75 -13.99
N ALA A 102 12.87 20.51 -13.16
CA ALA A 102 12.94 19.30 -12.33
C ALA A 102 11.77 19.27 -11.33
N ARG A 103 11.59 20.34 -10.54
CA ARG A 103 10.50 20.46 -9.56
C ARG A 103 9.14 20.29 -10.21
N GLN A 104 8.90 20.95 -11.35
CA GLN A 104 7.63 20.81 -12.08
C GLN A 104 7.37 19.37 -12.52
N ALA A 105 8.40 18.64 -12.97
CA ALA A 105 8.26 17.25 -13.37
C ALA A 105 7.95 16.35 -12.15
N ASP A 106 8.59 16.62 -11.02
CA ASP A 106 8.37 15.87 -9.78
C ASP A 106 6.96 16.14 -9.21
N THR A 107 6.49 17.39 -9.22
CA THR A 107 5.12 17.75 -8.83
C THR A 107 4.08 17.06 -9.72
N LEU A 108 4.25 17.09 -11.05
CA LEU A 108 3.33 16.41 -11.97
C LEU A 108 3.35 14.89 -11.83
N ARG A 109 4.47 14.32 -11.40
CA ARG A 109 4.60 12.89 -11.11
C ARG A 109 3.95 12.50 -9.78
N LYS A 110 3.97 13.39 -8.79
CA LYS A 110 3.48 13.11 -7.44
C LYS A 110 1.99 12.76 -7.42
N THR A 111 1.15 13.58 -8.03
CA THR A 111 -0.31 13.34 -8.04
C THR A 111 -0.72 11.95 -8.56
N PRO A 112 -0.26 11.50 -9.75
CA PRO A 112 -0.63 10.16 -10.21
C PRO A 112 0.07 9.04 -9.45
N TYR A 113 1.26 9.29 -8.89
CA TYR A 113 1.92 8.34 -8.00
C TYR A 113 1.08 8.09 -6.74
N ASP A 114 0.70 9.17 -6.05
CA ASP A 114 -0.11 9.11 -4.83
C ASP A 114 -1.48 8.47 -5.13
N SER A 115 -2.07 8.80 -6.27
CA SER A 115 -3.34 8.20 -6.71
C SER A 115 -3.24 6.70 -6.97
N CYS A 116 -2.20 6.23 -7.69
CA CYS A 116 -1.99 4.80 -7.93
C CYS A 116 -1.74 4.05 -6.61
N LEU A 117 -0.93 4.62 -5.72
CA LEU A 117 -0.64 4.00 -4.43
C LEU A 117 -1.90 3.92 -3.56
N THR A 118 -2.69 5.00 -3.51
CA THR A 118 -3.96 5.02 -2.77
C THR A 118 -4.93 3.98 -3.32
N TYR A 119 -5.04 3.86 -4.64
CA TYR A 119 -5.88 2.84 -5.27
C TYR A 119 -5.40 1.42 -4.94
N ALA A 120 -4.10 1.14 -5.03
CA ALA A 120 -3.55 -0.17 -4.71
C ALA A 120 -3.79 -0.55 -3.23
N ILE A 121 -3.66 0.42 -2.32
CA ILE A 121 -3.96 0.21 -0.89
C ILE A 121 -5.47 -0.07 -0.70
N GLN A 122 -6.33 0.69 -1.36
CA GLN A 122 -7.79 0.47 -1.30
C GLN A 122 -8.18 -0.90 -1.87
N GLU A 123 -7.61 -1.30 -3.00
CA GLU A 123 -7.83 -2.61 -3.62
C GLU A 123 -7.36 -3.74 -2.71
N PHE A 124 -6.20 -3.58 -2.08
CA PHE A 124 -5.69 -4.51 -1.08
C PHE A 124 -6.66 -4.67 0.10
N HIS A 125 -7.22 -3.57 0.62
CA HIS A 125 -8.22 -3.61 1.70
C HIS A 125 -9.59 -4.12 1.24
N ALA A 126 -9.95 -3.93 -0.03
CA ALA A 126 -11.17 -4.46 -0.63
C ALA A 126 -11.07 -5.96 -0.96
N SER A 127 -9.87 -6.55 -0.91
CA SER A 127 -9.65 -7.98 -1.10
C SER A 127 -10.46 -8.81 -0.10
N LYS A 128 -10.73 -10.07 -0.45
CA LYS A 128 -11.50 -11.00 0.39
C LYS A 128 -10.94 -11.10 1.81
N ASP A 129 -9.63 -11.00 1.97
CA ASP A 129 -8.97 -11.12 3.27
C ASP A 129 -9.08 -9.81 4.08
N GLY A 130 -9.02 -8.64 3.43
CA GLY A 130 -9.35 -7.36 4.06
C GLY A 130 -10.81 -7.28 4.52
N GLN A 131 -11.74 -7.79 3.71
CA GLN A 131 -13.17 -7.86 4.08
C GLN A 131 -13.42 -8.81 5.25
N LYS A 132 -12.72 -9.94 5.35
CA LYS A 132 -12.83 -10.86 6.50
C LYS A 132 -12.41 -10.19 7.81
N ILE A 133 -11.30 -9.46 7.80
CA ILE A 133 -10.81 -8.70 8.97
C ILE A 133 -11.84 -7.63 9.37
N VAL A 134 -12.36 -6.87 8.41
CA VAL A 134 -13.38 -5.83 8.67
C VAL A 134 -14.67 -6.43 9.20
N ARG A 135 -15.10 -7.60 8.72
CA ARG A 135 -16.29 -8.31 9.24
C ARG A 135 -16.09 -8.72 10.70
N GLN A 136 -14.95 -9.31 11.04
CA GLN A 136 -14.64 -9.70 12.42
C GLN A 136 -14.54 -8.50 13.37
N LEU A 137 -13.89 -7.40 12.96
CA LEU A 137 -13.81 -6.18 13.76
C LEU A 137 -15.17 -5.56 14.07
N ASN A 138 -16.14 -5.73 13.17
CA ASN A 138 -17.51 -5.24 13.35
C ASN A 138 -18.45 -6.30 13.96
N SER A 139 -17.92 -7.45 14.39
CA SER A 139 -18.72 -8.60 14.87
C SER A 139 -19.80 -9.05 13.87
N ILE A 140 -19.58 -8.82 12.57
CA ILE A 140 -20.48 -9.22 11.49
C ILE A 140 -20.17 -10.67 11.13
N LYS A 141 -21.14 -11.56 11.36
CA LYS A 141 -21.04 -12.96 10.97
C LYS A 141 -20.82 -13.12 9.47
N PRO A 142 -20.00 -14.09 9.01
CA PRO A 142 -19.99 -14.47 7.61
C PRO A 142 -21.40 -14.90 7.20
N SER A 143 -22.01 -14.19 6.25
CA SER A 143 -23.20 -14.68 5.57
C SER A 143 -22.76 -15.79 4.61
N GLU A 144 -22.74 -17.04 5.07
CA GLU A 144 -23.04 -18.27 4.33
C GLU A 144 -22.46 -19.51 5.04
N TYR A 145 -23.36 -20.27 5.65
CA TYR A 145 -23.37 -21.73 5.85
C TYR A 145 -22.02 -22.48 5.77
N LEU A 146 -21.51 -22.88 6.94
CA LEU A 146 -20.52 -23.97 7.10
C LEU A 146 -21.05 -25.15 7.92
N ALA A 147 -22.37 -25.25 8.13
CA ALA A 147 -22.95 -26.50 8.62
C ALA A 147 -23.42 -27.29 7.40
N PRO A 148 -22.83 -28.46 7.07
CA PRO A 148 -23.51 -29.43 6.23
C PRO A 148 -24.90 -29.68 6.84
N PRO A 149 -25.96 -29.83 6.03
CA PRO A 149 -27.29 -30.10 6.55
C PRO A 149 -27.21 -31.30 7.50
N THR A 150 -27.79 -31.12 8.69
CA THR A 150 -27.86 -32.08 9.78
C THR A 150 -27.97 -33.50 9.24
N ILE A 151 -26.94 -34.32 9.46
CA ILE A 151 -26.97 -35.74 9.11
C ILE A 151 -28.18 -36.33 9.83
N GLN A 152 -29.21 -36.71 9.08
CA GLN A 152 -30.32 -37.47 9.62
C GLN A 152 -29.88 -38.92 9.73
N TYR A 153 -29.66 -39.39 10.95
CA TYR A 153 -29.51 -40.80 11.23
C TYR A 153 -30.85 -41.49 10.92
N LYS A 154 -30.80 -42.50 10.03
CA LYS A 154 -31.86 -43.49 9.88
C LYS A 154 -31.64 -44.64 10.84
#